data_AF-K0S4A9-F1
#
_entry.id   AF-K0S4A9-F1
#
_cell.length_a   1.000
_cell.length_b   1.000
_cell.length_c   1.000
_cell.angle_alpha   90.00
_cell.angle_beta   90.00
_cell.angle_gamma   90.00
#
_symmetry.space_group_name_H-M   'P 1'
#
loop_
_entity.id
_entity.type
_entity.pdbx_description
1 polymer ?
#
loop_
_entity_poly.entity_id
_entity_poly.type
_entity_poly.pdbx_seq_one_letter_code
_entity_poly.pdbx_strand_id
1 'polypeptide(L)'
;KVQLEDMYGTQFGRKSVIESFDNIVEYHMSRTGGRELLSDKMASLVESISLQIKSYGRDFKFNVHGCDEECERELELEIEEEEEMEKEIPSVKPRDETDWEFSEVFNVDDPTSLPAIVGVSTLRKFLIKYVSPRSLANIDWSEHIVCTKNFVKSIVGNDVSLNSYLRVINGAVYFPNRMWLLVSDYELNEILREFWQRDSRDEAKCHQLLHINCVRCSLDEGTEMLLRCMPTYIAGSRRMSAYEIINNNTMASLQLFAGESMYATEERKKALKAVLRGKSGFDLCPKKAALELIDMRGMERLFPWSDLEALVEQLLCEVLKEID
;
A
#
# COMPACT_ATOMS: atom_id res chain seq x y z
N LYS A 1 21.93 13.86 -20.04
CA LYS A 1 21.33 15.20 -19.95
C LYS A 1 19.85 14.99 -20.16
N VAL A 2 19.06 15.05 -19.08
CA VAL A 2 17.60 15.08 -19.20
C VAL A 2 17.27 16.41 -19.86
N GLN A 3 16.59 16.41 -20.99
CA GLN A 3 16.14 17.65 -21.62
C GLN A 3 14.86 18.09 -20.90
N LEU A 4 14.63 19.40 -20.77
CA LEU A 4 13.43 19.93 -20.12
C LEU A 4 12.14 19.37 -20.77
N GLU A 5 12.21 19.06 -22.06
CA GLU A 5 11.16 18.44 -22.86
C GLU A 5 10.73 17.05 -22.33
N ASP A 6 11.65 16.32 -21.69
CA ASP A 6 11.39 15.02 -21.07
C ASP A 6 10.68 15.13 -19.70
N MET A 7 10.71 16.31 -19.08
CA MET A 7 10.13 16.55 -17.74
C MET A 7 8.74 17.21 -17.79
N TYR A 8 8.41 17.94 -18.85
CA TYR A 8 7.17 18.73 -18.94
C TYR A 8 6.13 18.18 -19.94
N GLY A 9 6.39 17.01 -20.52
CA GLY A 9 5.52 16.40 -21.52
C GLY A 9 5.54 17.11 -22.88
N THR A 10 5.17 16.38 -23.93
CA THR A 10 5.03 16.94 -25.29
C THR A 10 3.89 17.95 -25.35
N GLN A 11 4.15 19.15 -25.88
CA GLN A 11 3.14 20.20 -26.11
C GLN A 11 2.00 19.66 -26.98
N PHE A 12 0.76 19.64 -26.45
CA PHE A 12 -0.40 19.09 -27.16
C PHE A 12 -1.19 20.11 -27.98
N GLY A 13 -0.89 21.41 -27.88
CA GLY A 13 -1.44 22.40 -28.83
C GLY A 13 -1.50 23.82 -28.27
N ARG A 14 -1.72 24.78 -29.18
CA ARG A 14 -1.92 26.19 -28.86
C ARG A 14 -3.43 26.48 -28.84
N LYS A 15 -3.97 26.84 -27.68
CA LYS A 15 -5.40 27.13 -27.49
C LYS A 15 -5.63 28.61 -27.25
N SER A 16 -6.76 29.15 -27.67
CA SER A 16 -7.13 30.53 -27.32
C SER A 16 -7.75 30.60 -25.93
N VAL A 17 -7.59 31.76 -25.26
CA VAL A 17 -8.23 32.00 -23.96
C VAL A 17 -9.75 31.93 -24.07
N ILE A 18 -10.32 32.34 -25.20
CA ILE A 18 -11.76 32.29 -25.47
C ILE A 18 -12.24 30.84 -25.53
N GLU A 19 -11.62 29.99 -26.36
CA GLU A 19 -11.98 28.57 -26.47
C GLU A 19 -11.82 27.84 -25.13
N SER A 20 -10.81 28.19 -24.33
CA SER A 20 -10.62 27.58 -23.02
C SER A 20 -11.74 27.95 -22.06
N PHE A 21 -12.12 29.23 -22.02
CA PHE A 21 -13.21 29.69 -21.17
C PHE A 21 -14.55 29.10 -21.58
N ASP A 22 -14.86 29.06 -22.88
CA ASP A 22 -16.11 28.47 -23.37
C ASP A 22 -16.21 26.99 -22.98
N ASN A 23 -15.12 26.22 -23.08
CA ASN A 23 -15.07 24.83 -22.62
C ASN A 23 -15.29 24.69 -21.11
N ILE A 24 -14.66 25.56 -20.29
CA ILE A 24 -14.81 25.56 -18.83
C ILE A 24 -16.27 25.86 -18.46
N VAL A 25 -16.87 26.88 -19.08
CA VAL A 25 -18.28 27.20 -18.85
C VAL A 25 -19.18 26.04 -19.24
N GLU A 26 -18.99 25.43 -20.42
CA GLU A 26 -19.77 24.29 -20.85
C GLU A 26 -19.65 23.09 -19.89
N TYR A 27 -18.42 22.79 -19.45
CA TYR A 27 -18.15 21.74 -18.47
C TYR A 27 -18.88 22.00 -17.14
N HIS A 28 -18.75 23.20 -16.55
CA HIS A 28 -19.43 23.51 -15.29
C HIS A 28 -20.94 23.58 -15.44
N MET A 29 -21.47 24.08 -16.56
CA MET A 29 -22.92 24.06 -16.82
C MET A 29 -23.45 22.63 -16.91
N SER A 30 -22.69 21.71 -17.51
CA SER A 30 -23.09 20.29 -17.58
C SER A 30 -23.15 19.62 -16.19
N ARG A 31 -22.24 19.99 -15.27
CA ARG A 31 -22.20 19.46 -13.89
C ARG A 31 -23.25 20.05 -12.97
N THR A 32 -23.59 21.32 -13.16
CA THR A 32 -24.53 22.06 -12.30
C THR A 32 -25.98 21.97 -12.77
N GLY A 33 -26.27 21.15 -13.80
CA GLY A 33 -27.61 20.93 -14.34
C GLY A 33 -28.12 22.04 -15.27
N GLY A 34 -27.21 22.90 -15.75
CA GLY A 34 -27.48 23.92 -16.77
C GLY A 34 -27.60 25.34 -16.23
N ARG A 35 -27.54 26.32 -17.14
CA ARG A 35 -27.64 27.76 -16.81
C ARG A 35 -28.92 28.14 -16.09
N GLU A 36 -29.99 27.37 -16.30
CA GLU A 36 -31.32 27.63 -15.73
C GLU A 36 -31.39 27.40 -14.22
N LEU A 37 -30.45 26.66 -13.65
CA LEU A 37 -30.36 26.39 -12.22
C LEU A 37 -29.45 27.37 -11.47
N LEU A 38 -28.80 28.29 -12.18
CA LEU A 38 -28.00 29.34 -11.56
C LEU A 38 -28.89 30.41 -10.94
N SER A 39 -28.50 30.93 -9.78
CA SER A 39 -29.09 32.17 -9.27
C SER A 39 -28.83 33.33 -10.23
N ASP A 40 -29.77 34.29 -10.31
CA ASP A 40 -29.65 35.47 -11.19
C ASP A 40 -28.31 36.21 -11.03
N LYS A 41 -27.81 36.28 -9.79
CA LYS A 41 -26.52 36.89 -9.48
C LYS A 41 -25.35 36.14 -10.12
N MET A 42 -25.39 34.82 -10.08
CA MET A 42 -24.34 33.96 -10.64
C MET A 42 -24.39 33.95 -12.17
N ALA A 43 -25.59 33.92 -12.75
CA ALA A 43 -25.78 34.03 -14.20
C ALA A 43 -25.22 35.35 -14.73
N SER A 44 -25.53 36.48 -14.06
CA SER A 44 -25.02 37.80 -14.42
C SER A 44 -23.49 37.91 -14.30
N LEU A 45 -22.89 37.24 -13.31
CA LEU A 45 -21.45 37.19 -13.14
C LEU A 45 -20.77 36.42 -14.28
N VAL A 46 -21.29 35.24 -14.63
CA VAL A 46 -20.76 34.41 -15.74
C VAL A 46 -20.85 35.17 -17.07
N GLU A 47 -21.94 35.89 -17.33
CA GLU A 47 -22.07 36.73 -18.52
C GLU A 47 -21.07 37.88 -18.53
N SER A 48 -20.87 38.55 -17.39
CA SER A 48 -19.91 39.65 -17.26
C SER A 48 -18.48 39.18 -17.53
N ILE A 49 -18.11 38.00 -17.01
CA ILE A 49 -16.80 37.39 -17.24
C ILE A 49 -16.65 36.98 -18.72
N SER A 50 -17.68 36.38 -19.32
CA SER A 50 -17.67 36.02 -20.75
C SER A 50 -17.45 37.24 -21.65
N LEU A 51 -18.10 38.36 -21.33
CA LEU A 51 -17.91 39.62 -22.04
C LEU A 51 -16.48 40.15 -21.89
N GLN A 52 -15.94 40.17 -20.67
CA GLN A 52 -14.56 40.62 -20.44
C GLN A 52 -13.54 39.75 -21.18
N ILE A 53 -13.72 38.42 -21.18
CA ILE A 53 -12.81 37.50 -21.88
C ILE A 53 -12.91 37.69 -23.39
N LYS A 54 -14.10 37.95 -23.95
CA LYS A 54 -14.25 38.26 -25.37
C LYS A 54 -13.64 39.61 -25.76
N SER A 55 -13.65 40.58 -24.84
CA SER A 55 -13.07 41.91 -25.05
C SER A 55 -11.55 41.91 -24.93
N TYR A 56 -10.99 41.24 -23.91
CA TYR A 56 -9.56 41.30 -23.59
C TYR A 56 -8.78 40.05 -24.02
N GLY A 57 -9.42 38.88 -24.08
CA GLY A 57 -8.79 37.59 -24.36
C GLY A 57 -8.62 37.25 -25.84
N ARG A 58 -9.12 38.08 -26.77
CA ARG A 58 -9.15 37.80 -28.22
C ARG A 58 -7.77 37.50 -28.81
N ASP A 59 -6.76 38.22 -28.35
CA ASP A 59 -5.41 38.14 -28.92
C ASP A 59 -4.49 37.17 -28.14
N PHE A 60 -4.98 36.61 -27.04
CA PHE A 60 -4.20 35.74 -26.17
C PHE A 60 -4.40 34.28 -26.54
N LYS A 61 -3.27 33.61 -26.77
CA LYS A 61 -3.19 32.16 -26.98
C LYS A 61 -2.09 31.62 -26.10
N PHE A 62 -2.35 30.51 -25.42
CA PHE A 62 -1.40 29.85 -24.54
C PHE A 62 -1.17 28.41 -24.99
N ASN A 63 -0.07 27.83 -24.52
CA ASN A 63 0.28 26.44 -24.80
C ASN A 63 -0.32 25.58 -23.70
N VAL A 64 -1.17 24.62 -24.08
CA VAL A 64 -1.79 23.69 -23.13
C VAL A 64 -0.86 22.50 -22.94
N HIS A 65 -0.48 22.22 -21.71
CA HIS A 65 0.22 20.99 -21.33
C HIS A 65 -0.82 20.04 -20.74
N GLY A 66 -0.72 18.74 -21.01
CA GLY A 66 -1.67 17.74 -20.51
C GLY A 66 -1.76 17.67 -18.98
N CYS A 67 -0.76 18.22 -18.28
CA CYS A 67 -0.73 18.30 -16.83
C CYS A 67 -1.52 19.47 -16.22
N ASP A 68 -1.96 20.47 -16.99
CA ASP A 68 -2.64 21.64 -16.41
C ASP A 68 -4.06 21.29 -15.93
N GLU A 69 -4.77 20.41 -16.66
CA GLU A 69 -6.10 19.89 -16.24
C GLU A 69 -5.99 18.88 -15.08
N GLU A 70 -4.82 18.29 -14.86
CA GLU A 70 -4.54 17.36 -13.75
C GLU A 70 -4.16 18.14 -12.49
N CYS A 71 -3.31 19.18 -12.62
CA CYS A 71 -2.93 20.09 -11.54
C CYS A 71 -4.11 20.86 -10.93
N GLU A 72 -5.02 21.42 -11.73
CA GLU A 72 -6.16 22.15 -11.15
C GLU A 72 -7.19 21.20 -10.52
N ARG A 73 -7.21 19.92 -10.92
CA ARG A 73 -8.04 18.89 -10.31
C ARG A 73 -7.48 18.41 -8.97
N GLU A 74 -6.16 18.37 -8.82
CA GLU A 74 -5.49 18.13 -7.54
C GLU A 74 -5.71 19.30 -6.56
N LEU A 75 -5.62 20.54 -7.05
CA LEU A 75 -5.74 21.73 -6.19
C LEU A 75 -7.15 21.93 -5.60
N GLU A 76 -8.22 21.57 -6.33
CA GLU A 76 -9.59 21.66 -5.81
C GLU A 76 -9.91 20.52 -4.80
N LEU A 77 -9.28 19.35 -4.93
CA LEU A 77 -9.35 18.27 -3.92
C LEU A 77 -8.58 18.64 -2.65
N GLU A 78 -7.43 19.32 -2.77
CA GLU A 78 -6.64 19.76 -1.61
C GLU A 78 -7.36 20.81 -0.75
N ILE A 79 -8.22 21.65 -1.33
CA ILE A 79 -8.93 22.72 -0.60
C ILE A 79 -10.18 22.19 0.14
N GLU A 80 -10.79 21.08 -0.28
CA GLU A 80 -12.00 20.53 0.35
C GLU A 80 -11.73 19.44 1.41
N GLU A 81 -10.53 18.84 1.49
CA GLU A 81 -10.22 17.70 2.39
C GLU A 81 -9.26 18.01 3.57
N GLU A 82 -9.05 19.27 3.96
CA GLU A 82 -8.33 19.63 5.20
C GLU A 82 -9.26 19.73 6.43
N GLU A 83 -10.14 18.74 6.65
CA GLU A 83 -10.63 18.45 8.00
C GLU A 83 -9.79 17.28 8.56
N GLU A 84 -8.52 17.55 8.88
CA GLU A 84 -7.69 16.63 9.66
C GLU A 84 -8.34 16.44 11.04
N MET A 85 -9.21 15.43 11.18
CA MET A 85 -9.70 15.02 12.49
C MET A 85 -8.51 14.49 13.29
N GLU A 86 -8.02 15.28 14.24
CA GLU A 86 -7.04 14.86 15.22
C GLU A 86 -7.61 13.67 16.03
N LYS A 87 -7.27 12.45 15.63
CA LYS A 87 -7.54 11.25 16.44
C LYS A 87 -6.59 11.28 17.63
N GLU A 88 -7.12 11.52 18.82
CA GLU A 88 -6.38 11.31 20.07
C GLU A 88 -6.06 9.82 20.25
N ILE A 89 -4.84 9.41 19.86
CA ILE A 89 -4.34 8.07 20.13
C ILE A 89 -3.94 8.00 21.61
N PRO A 90 -4.43 7.02 22.38
CA PRO A 90 -4.07 6.89 23.79
C PRO A 90 -2.55 6.83 23.97
N SER A 91 -2.02 7.58 24.93
CA SER A 91 -0.59 7.49 25.27
C SER A 91 -0.34 6.18 26.01
N VAL A 92 0.34 5.23 25.36
CA VAL A 92 0.70 3.93 25.94
C VAL A 92 2.21 3.76 25.91
N LYS A 93 2.75 3.13 26.95
CA LYS A 93 4.19 2.86 27.02
C LYS A 93 4.61 1.81 25.98
N PRO A 94 5.72 2.03 25.26
CA PRO A 94 6.31 1.01 24.41
C PRO A 94 6.73 -0.19 25.25
N ARG A 95 6.62 -1.38 24.67
CA ARG A 95 7.07 -2.62 25.27
C ARG A 95 8.57 -2.77 25.05
N ASP A 96 9.29 -3.13 26.10
CA ASP A 96 10.67 -3.59 25.95
C ASP A 96 10.69 -4.92 25.17
N GLU A 97 11.37 -4.90 24.04
CA GLU A 97 11.57 -6.08 23.21
C GLU A 97 12.44 -7.11 23.95
N THR A 98 12.15 -8.38 23.74
CA THR A 98 12.86 -9.46 24.43
C THR A 98 13.98 -9.98 23.55
N ASP A 99 15.21 -9.89 24.05
CA ASP A 99 16.38 -10.47 23.39
C ASP A 99 16.30 -11.99 23.33
N TRP A 100 16.88 -12.55 22.28
CA TRP A 100 17.05 -13.98 22.07
C TRP A 100 18.28 -14.24 21.21
N GLU A 101 18.68 -15.49 21.09
CA GLU A 101 19.87 -15.88 20.30
C GLU A 101 19.58 -15.74 18.80
N PHE A 102 19.83 -14.55 18.24
CA PHE A 102 19.48 -14.20 16.85
C PHE A 102 20.21 -15.07 15.82
N SER A 103 21.36 -15.65 16.17
CA SER A 103 22.09 -16.58 15.30
C SER A 103 21.29 -17.86 15.02
N GLU A 104 20.34 -18.25 15.89
CA GLU A 104 19.48 -19.43 15.69
C GLU A 104 18.58 -19.33 14.46
N VAL A 105 18.28 -18.11 13.96
CA VAL A 105 17.58 -17.88 12.70
C VAL A 105 18.19 -18.70 11.57
N PHE A 106 19.51 -18.78 11.55
CA PHE A 106 20.28 -19.39 10.49
C PHE A 106 20.53 -20.88 10.70
N ASN A 107 20.20 -21.40 11.88
CA ASN A 107 20.38 -22.81 12.21
C ASN A 107 19.17 -23.66 11.83
N VAL A 108 17.99 -23.06 11.70
CA VAL A 108 16.72 -23.76 11.42
C VAL A 108 16.18 -23.46 10.03
N ASP A 109 15.58 -24.45 9.37
CA ASP A 109 14.99 -24.27 8.03
C ASP A 109 13.53 -23.79 8.06
N ASP A 110 12.89 -23.90 9.22
CA ASP A 110 11.50 -23.50 9.46
C ASP A 110 11.45 -22.51 10.63
N PRO A 111 10.85 -21.31 10.46
CA PRO A 111 10.77 -20.31 11.53
C PRO A 111 9.99 -20.81 12.75
N THR A 112 9.07 -21.78 12.60
CA THR A 112 8.32 -22.37 13.71
C THR A 112 9.19 -23.26 14.61
N SER A 113 10.38 -23.65 14.14
CA SER A 113 11.38 -24.40 14.92
C SER A 113 12.27 -23.49 15.76
N LEU A 114 12.11 -22.17 15.68
CA LEU A 114 12.82 -21.23 16.55
C LEU A 114 12.46 -21.43 18.03
N PRO A 115 13.35 -21.03 18.96
CA PRO A 115 13.10 -21.13 20.38
C PRO A 115 11.75 -20.53 20.81
N ALA A 116 11.06 -21.16 21.76
CA ALA A 116 9.73 -20.75 22.20
C ALA A 116 9.67 -19.29 22.71
N ILE A 117 10.81 -18.73 23.15
CA ILE A 117 10.93 -17.32 23.58
C ILE A 117 10.64 -16.33 22.44
N VAL A 118 10.98 -16.68 21.20
CA VAL A 118 10.72 -15.86 19.99
C VAL A 118 9.21 -15.70 19.77
N GLY A 119 8.42 -16.72 20.13
CA GLY A 119 6.97 -16.68 20.09
C GLY A 119 6.42 -16.52 18.67
N VAL A 120 6.92 -17.34 17.73
CA VAL A 120 6.49 -17.31 16.33
C VAL A 120 5.02 -17.69 16.19
N SER A 121 4.27 -16.87 15.45
CA SER A 121 2.84 -17.10 15.21
C SER A 121 2.44 -16.67 13.79
N THR A 122 1.38 -17.27 13.25
CA THR A 122 0.84 -16.85 11.95
C THR A 122 0.15 -15.49 12.06
N LEU A 123 0.12 -14.74 10.96
CA LEU A 123 -0.56 -13.45 10.91
C LEU A 123 -2.02 -13.55 11.38
N ARG A 124 -2.72 -14.63 11.01
CA ARG A 124 -4.08 -14.91 11.48
C ARG A 124 -4.17 -15.04 13.00
N LYS A 125 -3.28 -15.83 13.64
CA LYS A 125 -3.30 -16.00 15.11
C LYS A 125 -3.03 -14.67 15.82
N PHE A 126 -2.16 -13.85 15.26
CA PHE A 126 -1.90 -12.49 15.71
C PHE A 126 -3.18 -11.63 15.63
N LEU A 127 -3.84 -11.56 14.47
CA LEU A 127 -5.04 -10.75 14.26
C LEU A 127 -6.18 -11.13 15.20
N ILE A 128 -6.43 -12.44 15.39
CA ILE A 128 -7.46 -12.93 16.33
C ILE A 128 -7.22 -12.42 17.75
N LYS A 129 -5.95 -12.36 18.15
CA LYS A 129 -5.57 -12.12 19.53
C LYS A 129 -5.42 -10.64 19.88
N TYR A 130 -4.96 -9.82 18.94
CA TYR A 130 -4.51 -8.46 19.23
C TYR A 130 -5.15 -7.37 18.39
N VAL A 131 -5.93 -7.71 17.37
CA VAL A 131 -6.54 -6.72 16.46
C VAL A 131 -8.07 -6.80 16.54
N SER A 132 -8.70 -5.63 16.46
CA SER A 132 -10.16 -5.49 16.46
C SER A 132 -10.62 -4.80 15.17
N PRO A 133 -11.68 -5.27 14.51
CA PRO A 133 -12.46 -6.45 14.89
C PRO A 133 -11.74 -7.75 14.53
N ARG A 134 -12.07 -8.82 15.26
CA ARG A 134 -11.51 -10.17 15.03
C ARG A 134 -11.88 -10.75 13.66
N SER A 135 -12.91 -10.20 13.00
CA SER A 135 -13.33 -10.57 11.64
C SER A 135 -12.22 -10.34 10.61
N LEU A 136 -11.28 -9.43 10.87
CA LEU A 136 -10.11 -9.24 9.99
C LEU A 136 -9.25 -10.50 9.87
N ALA A 137 -9.31 -11.42 10.83
CA ALA A 137 -8.65 -12.72 10.75
C ALA A 137 -9.32 -13.73 9.78
N ASN A 138 -10.50 -13.38 9.23
CA ASN A 138 -11.23 -14.20 8.25
C ASN A 138 -10.79 -13.92 6.81
N ILE A 139 -10.05 -12.83 6.58
CA ILE A 139 -9.30 -12.64 5.34
C ILE A 139 -8.36 -13.83 5.14
N ASP A 140 -8.20 -14.30 3.90
CA ASP A 140 -7.35 -15.46 3.60
C ASP A 140 -5.87 -15.07 3.54
N TRP A 141 -5.34 -14.66 4.70
CA TRP A 141 -3.92 -14.32 4.85
C TRP A 141 -3.03 -15.49 4.47
N SER A 142 -1.97 -15.21 3.72
CA SER A 142 -0.99 -16.21 3.32
C SER A 142 -0.40 -16.98 4.51
N GLU A 143 -0.44 -18.32 4.42
CA GLU A 143 0.12 -19.23 5.43
C GLU A 143 1.66 -19.21 5.47
N HIS A 144 2.28 -18.65 4.43
CA HIS A 144 3.72 -18.47 4.35
C HIS A 144 4.22 -17.29 5.21
N ILE A 145 3.33 -16.48 5.80
CA ILE A 145 3.69 -15.33 6.63
C ILE A 145 3.52 -15.66 8.11
N VAL A 146 4.64 -15.63 8.83
CA VAL A 146 4.69 -15.72 10.29
C VAL A 146 5.38 -14.49 10.87
N CYS A 147 5.16 -14.25 12.15
CA CYS A 147 5.66 -13.07 12.84
C CYS A 147 6.17 -13.44 14.24
N THR A 148 7.20 -12.75 14.70
CA THR A 148 7.71 -12.86 16.07
C THR A 148 6.79 -12.16 17.06
N LYS A 149 6.94 -12.49 18.34
CA LYS A 149 6.25 -11.79 19.42
C LYS A 149 6.66 -10.31 19.53
N ASN A 150 7.92 -9.98 19.26
CA ASN A 150 8.45 -8.62 19.30
C ASN A 150 7.90 -7.74 18.16
N PHE A 151 7.74 -8.32 16.96
CA PHE A 151 7.06 -7.66 15.84
C PHE A 151 5.62 -7.30 16.22
N VAL A 152 4.89 -8.28 16.77
CA VAL A 152 3.47 -8.16 17.10
C VAL A 152 3.20 -7.20 18.25
N LYS A 153 3.92 -7.33 19.37
CA LYS A 153 3.63 -6.59 20.59
C LYS A 153 4.52 -5.36 20.72
N SER A 154 4.04 -4.22 20.24
CA SER A 154 4.73 -2.93 20.34
C SER A 154 4.54 -2.20 21.68
N ILE A 155 3.44 -2.46 22.40
CA ILE A 155 3.06 -1.74 23.63
C ILE A 155 2.86 -2.65 24.85
N VAL A 156 2.93 -2.03 26.03
CA VAL A 156 2.62 -2.68 27.31
C VAL A 156 1.10 -2.76 27.52
N GLY A 157 0.63 -3.90 28.04
CA GLY A 157 -0.80 -4.17 28.26
C GLY A 157 -1.33 -5.25 27.32
N ASN A 158 -2.23 -6.09 27.80
CA ASN A 158 -2.85 -7.17 27.01
C ASN A 158 -4.30 -6.87 26.61
N ASP A 159 -4.92 -5.84 27.19
CA ASP A 159 -6.35 -5.57 27.06
C ASP A 159 -6.67 -4.47 26.04
N VAL A 160 -5.65 -3.85 25.43
CA VAL A 160 -5.80 -2.80 24.43
C VAL A 160 -5.60 -3.40 23.03
N SER A 161 -6.50 -3.07 22.11
CA SER A 161 -6.35 -3.44 20.70
C SER A 161 -5.10 -2.77 20.12
N LEU A 162 -4.30 -3.53 19.38
CA LEU A 162 -3.05 -3.03 18.82
C LEU A 162 -3.25 -2.23 17.53
N ASN A 163 -4.49 -2.01 17.07
CA ASN A 163 -4.86 -1.29 15.85
C ASN A 163 -3.97 -0.06 15.57
N SER A 164 -3.88 0.86 16.54
CA SER A 164 -3.14 2.12 16.40
C SER A 164 -1.63 2.01 16.68
N TYR A 165 -1.15 0.82 17.04
CA TYR A 165 0.24 0.56 17.43
C TYR A 165 0.88 -0.54 16.59
N LEU A 166 0.24 -0.94 15.49
CA LEU A 166 0.76 -1.96 14.59
C LEU A 166 2.04 -1.46 13.92
N ARG A 167 3.09 -2.29 13.92
CA ARG A 167 4.33 -1.96 13.19
C ARG A 167 4.10 -1.99 11.68
N VAL A 168 4.86 -1.17 10.99
CA VAL A 168 4.99 -1.23 9.52
C VAL A 168 5.88 -2.43 9.17
N ILE A 169 5.56 -3.09 8.07
CA ILE A 169 6.40 -4.18 7.58
C ILE A 169 7.58 -3.58 6.81
N ASN A 170 8.77 -3.61 7.41
CA ASN A 170 9.96 -3.02 6.80
C ASN A 170 10.84 -4.10 6.15
N GLY A 171 11.27 -5.07 6.95
CA GLY A 171 12.07 -6.20 6.52
C GLY A 171 11.56 -7.53 7.06
N ALA A 172 12.04 -8.61 6.45
CA ALA A 172 11.69 -9.97 6.82
C ALA A 172 12.86 -10.92 6.55
N VAL A 173 12.85 -12.05 7.26
CA VAL A 173 13.73 -13.18 6.98
C VAL A 173 12.97 -14.20 6.14
N TYR A 174 13.50 -14.54 4.98
CA TYR A 174 13.02 -15.62 4.13
C TYR A 174 13.78 -16.91 4.42
N PHE A 175 13.04 -17.97 4.72
CA PHE A 175 13.58 -19.28 5.13
C PHE A 175 13.65 -20.27 3.94
N PRO A 176 14.52 -21.29 4.02
CA PRO A 176 14.62 -22.34 3.00
C PRO A 176 13.30 -23.05 2.70
N ASN A 177 12.42 -23.18 3.70
CA ASN A 177 11.08 -23.76 3.55
C ASN A 177 10.06 -22.82 2.88
N ARG A 178 10.51 -21.67 2.34
CA ARG A 178 9.70 -20.63 1.69
C ARG A 178 8.76 -19.85 2.60
N MET A 179 9.01 -19.87 3.90
CA MET A 179 8.29 -19.03 4.86
C MET A 179 8.97 -17.68 5.06
N TRP A 180 8.16 -16.68 5.35
CA TRP A 180 8.54 -15.32 5.64
C TRP A 180 8.31 -15.04 7.13
N LEU A 181 9.38 -14.70 7.83
CA LEU A 181 9.34 -14.28 9.23
C LEU A 181 9.41 -12.76 9.31
N LEU A 182 8.30 -12.14 9.71
CA LEU A 182 8.24 -10.73 10.05
C LEU A 182 8.82 -10.53 11.45
N VAL A 183 9.81 -9.65 11.53
CA VAL A 183 10.57 -9.31 12.74
C VAL A 183 10.46 -7.81 13.00
N SER A 184 10.63 -7.36 14.23
CA SER A 184 10.72 -5.92 14.50
C SER A 184 11.98 -5.32 13.86
N ASP A 185 12.04 -3.99 13.72
CA ASP A 185 13.27 -3.33 13.24
C ASP A 185 14.47 -3.56 14.19
N TYR A 186 14.21 -3.71 15.49
CA TYR A 186 15.24 -4.06 16.46
C TYR A 186 15.81 -5.46 16.20
N GLU A 187 14.95 -6.47 16.08
CA GLU A 187 15.35 -7.83 15.74
C GLU A 187 16.04 -7.90 14.37
N LEU A 188 15.53 -7.15 13.38
CA LEU A 188 16.10 -7.10 12.03
C LEU A 188 17.55 -6.59 12.06
N ASN A 189 17.85 -5.57 12.87
CA ASN A 189 19.20 -5.02 13.02
C ASN A 189 20.16 -6.03 13.66
N GLU A 190 19.72 -6.75 14.69
CA GLU A 190 20.56 -7.78 15.33
C GLU A 190 20.77 -8.98 14.41
N ILE A 191 19.73 -9.43 13.70
CA ILE A 191 19.83 -10.51 12.71
C ILE A 191 20.74 -10.09 11.55
N LEU A 192 20.69 -8.83 11.10
CA LEU A 192 21.60 -8.29 10.08
C LEU A 192 23.07 -8.36 10.55
N ARG A 193 23.33 -8.05 11.82
CA ARG A 193 24.67 -8.15 12.40
C ARG A 193 25.18 -9.59 12.40
N GLU A 194 24.34 -10.54 12.77
CA GLU A 194 24.67 -11.98 12.70
C GLU A 194 24.86 -12.44 11.25
N PHE A 195 24.00 -11.99 10.33
CA PHE A 195 24.09 -12.28 8.91
C PHE A 195 25.43 -11.86 8.31
N TRP A 196 25.96 -10.70 8.71
CA TRP A 196 27.26 -10.22 8.23
C TRP A 196 28.46 -10.98 8.80
N GLN A 197 28.31 -11.61 9.96
CA GLN A 197 29.38 -12.38 10.62
C GLN A 197 29.50 -13.82 10.09
N ARG A 198 28.49 -14.31 9.34
CA ARG A 198 28.51 -15.67 8.81
C ARG A 198 29.66 -15.86 7.80
N ASP A 199 30.24 -17.06 7.80
CA ASP A 199 31.21 -17.47 6.78
C ASP A 199 30.46 -17.94 5.53
N SER A 200 30.92 -17.47 4.36
CA SER A 200 30.35 -17.70 3.02
C SER A 200 30.24 -19.15 2.56
N ARG A 201 30.75 -20.11 3.33
CA ARG A 201 30.89 -21.52 2.95
C ARG A 201 29.66 -22.38 3.24
N ASP A 202 28.64 -21.82 3.89
CA ASP A 202 27.42 -22.52 4.28
C ASP A 202 26.27 -22.28 3.25
N GLU A 203 26.60 -22.41 1.96
CA GLU A 203 25.70 -22.16 0.81
C GLU A 203 24.43 -23.04 0.82
N ALA A 204 24.42 -24.11 1.63
CA ALA A 204 23.29 -25.05 1.71
C ALA A 204 22.06 -24.46 2.42
N LYS A 205 22.22 -23.43 3.25
CA LYS A 205 21.12 -22.79 3.99
C LYS A 205 20.79 -21.42 3.40
N CYS A 206 19.86 -21.41 2.46
CA CYS A 206 19.42 -20.22 1.71
C CYS A 206 18.52 -19.26 2.51
N HIS A 207 18.92 -18.87 3.73
CA HIS A 207 18.24 -17.78 4.43
C HIS A 207 18.55 -16.46 3.74
N GLN A 208 17.54 -15.62 3.59
CA GLN A 208 17.72 -14.30 2.98
C GLN A 208 17.11 -13.24 3.88
N LEU A 209 17.82 -12.12 4.00
CA LEU A 209 17.32 -10.94 4.68
C LEU A 209 16.85 -9.94 3.64
N LEU A 210 15.55 -9.64 3.64
CA LEU A 210 14.90 -8.92 2.56
C LEU A 210 14.13 -7.71 3.08
N HIS A 211 14.32 -6.59 2.40
CA HIS A 211 13.49 -5.40 2.58
C HIS A 211 12.25 -5.53 1.70
N ILE A 212 11.05 -5.41 2.29
CA ILE A 212 9.79 -5.71 1.58
C ILE A 212 9.58 -4.81 0.37
N ASN A 213 9.84 -3.50 0.50
CA ASN A 213 9.73 -2.57 -0.63
C ASN A 213 10.64 -2.94 -1.80
N CYS A 214 11.87 -3.38 -1.56
CA CYS A 214 12.75 -3.83 -2.65
C CYS A 214 12.17 -5.06 -3.35
N VAL A 215 11.60 -6.00 -2.58
CA VAL A 215 10.96 -7.20 -3.14
C VAL A 215 9.74 -6.83 -3.97
N ARG A 216 8.92 -5.88 -3.49
CA ARG A 216 7.77 -5.36 -4.21
C ARG A 216 8.17 -4.71 -5.53
N CYS A 217 9.08 -3.73 -5.50
CA CYS A 217 9.54 -3.03 -6.71
C CYS A 217 10.08 -4.02 -7.76
N SER A 218 10.83 -5.03 -7.35
CA SER A 218 11.35 -6.03 -8.29
C SER A 218 10.28 -6.96 -8.86
N LEU A 219 9.22 -7.28 -8.11
CA LEU A 219 8.07 -8.00 -8.67
C LEU A 219 7.33 -7.15 -9.71
N ASP A 220 7.10 -5.89 -9.39
CA ASP A 220 6.30 -4.97 -10.21
C ASP A 220 7.02 -4.65 -11.53
N GLU A 221 8.33 -4.46 -11.48
CA GLU A 221 9.17 -4.21 -12.67
C GLU A 221 9.56 -5.50 -13.41
N GLY A 222 9.28 -6.68 -12.83
CA GLY A 222 9.74 -7.96 -13.36
C GLY A 222 11.27 -8.10 -13.39
N THR A 223 11.97 -7.35 -12.54
CA THR A 223 13.43 -7.32 -12.50
C THR A 223 13.98 -8.45 -11.62
N GLU A 224 15.14 -8.98 -11.99
CA GLU A 224 15.87 -9.91 -11.13
C GLU A 224 16.37 -9.17 -9.90
N MET A 225 16.10 -9.72 -8.72
CA MET A 225 16.71 -9.21 -7.50
C MET A 225 18.11 -9.77 -7.37
N LEU A 226 19.07 -8.87 -7.13
CA LEU A 226 20.34 -9.27 -6.54
C LEU A 226 20.08 -9.61 -5.07
N LEU A 227 19.69 -10.85 -4.83
CA LEU A 227 19.72 -11.45 -3.51
C LEU A 227 21.19 -11.65 -3.16
N ARG A 228 21.74 -10.70 -2.41
CA ARG A 228 23.05 -10.91 -1.80
C ARG A 228 22.84 -11.94 -0.70
N CYS A 229 23.11 -13.21 -1.02
CA CYS A 229 23.17 -14.24 0.00
C CYS A 229 24.28 -14.00 1.01
N MET A 230 25.28 -13.12 0.77
CA MET A 230 26.32 -12.76 1.72
C MET A 230 27.01 -11.42 1.35
N PRO A 231 27.76 -10.77 2.29
CA PRO A 231 28.45 -9.50 2.05
C PRO A 231 29.76 -9.61 1.25
N THR A 232 30.34 -10.80 1.10
CA THR A 232 31.68 -10.97 0.54
C THR A 232 31.64 -11.36 -0.94
N TYR A 233 32.33 -10.54 -1.73
CA TYR A 233 32.74 -10.73 -3.12
C TYR A 233 33.00 -12.21 -3.48
N ILE A 234 32.00 -12.91 -4.01
CA ILE A 234 32.23 -14.18 -4.69
C ILE A 234 31.44 -14.17 -6.00
N ALA A 235 32.17 -14.44 -7.08
CA ALA A 235 31.66 -14.77 -8.40
C ALA A 235 30.76 -16.02 -8.30
N GLY A 236 29.50 -15.83 -7.91
CA GLY A 236 28.59 -16.93 -7.61
C GLY A 236 27.23 -16.50 -7.06
N SER A 237 26.96 -15.19 -6.96
CA SER A 237 25.64 -14.68 -6.55
C SER A 237 24.56 -15.24 -7.46
N ARG A 238 23.74 -16.16 -6.95
CA ARG A 238 22.55 -16.65 -7.65
C ARG A 238 21.56 -15.51 -7.69
N ARG A 239 21.37 -14.94 -8.88
CA ARG A 239 20.21 -14.10 -9.15
C ARG A 239 18.98 -14.99 -9.13
N MET A 240 18.00 -14.61 -8.34
CA MET A 240 16.69 -15.22 -8.39
C MET A 240 15.71 -14.15 -8.84
N SER A 241 14.72 -14.59 -9.60
CA SER A 241 13.58 -13.72 -9.88
C SER A 241 12.79 -13.52 -8.59
N ALA A 242 12.24 -12.33 -8.37
CA ALA A 242 11.38 -12.09 -7.20
C ALA A 242 10.19 -13.07 -7.14
N TYR A 243 9.72 -13.54 -8.31
CA TYR A 243 8.66 -14.56 -8.43
C TYR A 243 9.06 -15.94 -7.88
N GLU A 244 10.37 -16.24 -7.78
CA GLU A 244 10.86 -17.47 -7.14
C GLU A 244 10.83 -17.38 -5.60
N ILE A 245 10.81 -16.17 -5.05
CA ILE A 245 10.85 -15.90 -3.61
C ILE A 245 9.44 -15.74 -3.04
N ILE A 246 8.57 -15.01 -3.77
CA ILE A 246 7.25 -14.66 -3.29
C ILE A 246 6.22 -14.65 -4.41
N ASN A 247 5.08 -15.30 -4.15
CA ASN A 247 3.96 -15.33 -5.08
C ASN A 247 3.04 -14.11 -4.89
N ASN A 248 2.10 -13.94 -5.83
CA ASN A 248 1.21 -12.78 -5.81
C ASN A 248 0.29 -12.72 -4.59
N ASN A 249 -0.17 -13.86 -4.07
CA ASN A 249 -1.05 -13.94 -2.89
C ASN A 249 -0.34 -13.51 -1.60
N THR A 250 0.91 -13.97 -1.40
CA THR A 250 1.71 -13.64 -0.23
C THR A 250 2.05 -12.16 -0.22
N MET A 251 2.51 -11.59 -1.34
CA MET A 251 2.81 -10.16 -1.36
C MET A 251 1.55 -9.29 -1.36
N ALA A 252 0.42 -9.72 -1.95
CA ALA A 252 -0.86 -9.03 -1.76
C ALA A 252 -1.29 -9.02 -0.28
N SER A 253 -1.07 -10.13 0.45
CA SER A 253 -1.32 -10.19 1.90
C SER A 253 -0.43 -9.21 2.68
N LEU A 254 0.86 -9.08 2.32
CA LEU A 254 1.78 -8.14 2.95
C LEU A 254 1.36 -6.69 2.69
N GLN A 255 1.08 -6.33 1.43
CA GLN A 255 0.64 -4.99 1.04
C GLN A 255 -0.69 -4.60 1.71
N LEU A 256 -1.67 -5.51 1.71
CA LEU A 256 -2.95 -5.29 2.38
C LEU A 256 -2.77 -5.11 3.90
N PHE A 257 -1.91 -5.91 4.55
CA PHE A 257 -1.63 -5.75 5.98
C PHE A 257 -0.86 -4.45 6.28
N ALA A 258 -0.06 -3.96 5.34
CA ALA A 258 0.63 -2.67 5.43
C ALA A 258 -0.30 -1.48 5.20
N GLY A 259 -1.55 -1.70 4.77
CA GLY A 259 -2.54 -0.64 4.49
C GLY A 259 -2.40 -0.02 3.10
N GLU A 260 -1.79 -0.72 2.14
CA GLU A 260 -1.71 -0.24 0.77
C GLU A 260 -3.06 -0.37 0.05
N SER A 261 -3.41 0.66 -0.72
CA SER A 261 -4.65 0.72 -1.50
C SER A 261 -4.43 0.58 -3.02
N MET A 262 -3.20 0.71 -3.51
CA MET A 262 -2.83 0.63 -4.93
C MET A 262 -1.94 -0.59 -5.22
N TYR A 263 -2.16 -1.24 -6.36
CA TYR A 263 -1.51 -2.52 -6.70
C TYR A 263 -1.07 -2.53 -8.17
N ALA A 264 0.24 -2.60 -8.42
CA ALA A 264 0.83 -2.32 -9.73
C ALA A 264 0.38 -3.27 -10.87
N THR A 265 0.16 -4.56 -10.60
CA THR A 265 -0.09 -5.58 -11.64
C THR A 265 -1.48 -6.20 -11.56
N GLU A 266 -2.03 -6.61 -12.70
CA GLU A 266 -3.33 -7.29 -12.75
C GLU A 266 -3.31 -8.64 -12.02
N GLU A 267 -2.17 -9.34 -12.03
CA GLU A 267 -1.95 -10.56 -11.26
C GLU A 267 -2.01 -10.29 -9.76
N ARG A 268 -1.47 -9.15 -9.30
CA ARG A 268 -1.56 -8.72 -7.91
C ARG A 268 -3.00 -8.40 -7.52
N LYS A 269 -3.73 -7.68 -8.36
CA LYS A 269 -5.15 -7.34 -8.14
C LYS A 269 -6.03 -8.59 -8.07
N LYS A 270 -5.82 -9.57 -8.95
CA LYS A 270 -6.48 -10.89 -8.89
C LYS A 270 -6.17 -11.64 -7.60
N ALA A 271 -4.91 -11.63 -7.17
CA ALA A 271 -4.49 -12.24 -5.91
C ALA A 271 -5.15 -11.56 -4.70
N LEU A 272 -5.15 -10.22 -4.67
CA LEU A 272 -5.80 -9.45 -3.61
C LEU A 272 -7.30 -9.74 -3.53
N LYS A 273 -7.98 -9.83 -4.69
CA LYS A 273 -9.40 -10.21 -4.76
C LYS A 273 -9.65 -11.59 -4.14
N ALA A 274 -8.77 -12.56 -4.38
CA ALA A 274 -8.86 -13.89 -3.76
C ALA A 274 -8.64 -13.83 -2.24
N VAL A 275 -7.67 -13.04 -1.77
CA VAL A 275 -7.41 -12.82 -0.34
C VAL A 275 -8.62 -12.19 0.37
N LEU A 276 -9.26 -11.20 -0.25
CA LEU A 276 -10.41 -10.46 0.28
C LEU A 276 -11.73 -11.23 0.25
N ARG A 277 -11.88 -12.26 -0.60
CA ARG A 277 -13.01 -13.20 -0.51
C ARG A 277 -13.06 -13.91 0.84
N GLY A 278 -11.92 -13.98 1.53
CA GLY A 278 -11.81 -14.60 2.83
C GLY A 278 -11.89 -16.12 2.77
N LYS A 279 -11.84 -16.75 3.95
CA LYS A 279 -11.92 -18.21 4.06
C LYS A 279 -13.36 -18.69 3.92
N SER A 280 -13.56 -19.73 3.11
CA SER A 280 -14.87 -20.38 2.94
C SER A 280 -15.51 -20.71 4.28
N GLY A 281 -16.77 -20.31 4.45
CA GLY A 281 -17.56 -20.59 5.66
C GLY A 281 -17.50 -19.51 6.76
N PHE A 282 -16.81 -18.39 6.54
CA PHE A 282 -16.86 -17.22 7.43
C PHE A 282 -17.53 -16.04 6.74
N ASP A 283 -18.40 -15.34 7.48
CA ASP A 283 -19.00 -14.09 7.01
C ASP A 283 -17.95 -12.97 7.10
N LEU A 284 -17.54 -12.44 5.95
CA LEU A 284 -16.59 -11.35 5.81
C LEU A 284 -17.16 -10.36 4.79
N CYS A 285 -17.44 -9.13 5.22
CA CYS A 285 -17.75 -8.04 4.31
C CYS A 285 -16.43 -7.45 3.78
N PRO A 286 -16.08 -7.62 2.49
CA PRO A 286 -14.79 -7.17 1.97
C PRO A 286 -14.58 -5.66 2.11
N LYS A 287 -15.64 -4.87 1.93
CA LYS A 287 -15.59 -3.41 2.05
C LYS A 287 -15.27 -2.96 3.47
N LYS A 288 -15.98 -3.51 4.44
CA LYS A 288 -15.74 -3.20 5.84
C LYS A 288 -14.33 -3.60 6.27
N ALA A 289 -13.88 -4.79 5.86
CA ALA A 289 -12.56 -5.28 6.22
C ALA A 289 -11.42 -4.44 5.59
N ALA A 290 -11.56 -4.03 4.33
CA ALA A 290 -10.61 -3.16 3.66
C ALA A 290 -10.52 -1.78 4.35
N LEU A 291 -11.67 -1.14 4.62
CA LEU A 291 -11.71 0.15 5.32
C LEU A 291 -11.08 0.07 6.71
N GLU A 292 -11.40 -0.97 7.50
CA GLU A 292 -10.80 -1.17 8.82
C GLU A 292 -9.28 -1.33 8.76
N LEU A 293 -8.76 -2.07 7.77
CA LEU A 293 -7.31 -2.24 7.60
C LEU A 293 -6.59 -0.95 7.26
N ILE A 294 -7.17 -0.15 6.38
CA ILE A 294 -6.63 1.13 5.96
C ILE A 294 -6.72 2.16 7.10
N ASP A 295 -7.84 2.20 7.81
CA ASP A 295 -8.04 3.08 8.98
C ASP A 295 -7.02 2.79 10.09
N MET A 296 -6.76 1.51 10.38
CA MET A 296 -5.70 1.12 11.34
C MET A 296 -4.31 1.63 10.95
N ARG A 297 -4.11 1.99 9.68
CA ARG A 297 -2.85 2.55 9.16
C ARG A 297 -2.90 4.06 8.98
N GLY A 298 -4.03 4.71 9.27
CA GLY A 298 -4.22 6.14 9.04
C GLY A 298 -4.21 6.51 7.55
N MET A 299 -4.60 5.57 6.68
CA MET A 299 -4.52 5.72 5.23
C MET A 299 -5.89 5.89 4.57
N GLU A 300 -6.93 6.23 5.35
CA GLU A 300 -8.35 6.20 4.90
C GLU A 300 -8.59 7.06 3.66
N ARG A 301 -7.95 8.23 3.59
CA ARG A 301 -7.97 9.14 2.43
C ARG A 301 -7.46 8.52 1.11
N LEU A 302 -6.71 7.43 1.19
CA LEU A 302 -6.18 6.73 0.01
C LEU A 302 -7.11 5.62 -0.48
N PHE A 303 -8.25 5.40 0.16
CA PHE A 303 -9.22 4.39 -0.26
C PHE A 303 -10.06 4.84 -1.47
N PRO A 304 -10.61 6.07 -1.53
CA PRO A 304 -11.36 6.53 -2.69
C PRO A 304 -10.54 6.46 -3.98
N TRP A 305 -11.17 5.99 -5.06
CA TRP A 305 -10.57 5.82 -6.40
C TRP A 305 -9.36 4.87 -6.45
N SER A 306 -9.16 4.06 -5.41
CA SER A 306 -8.06 3.09 -5.35
C SER A 306 -8.40 1.77 -6.02
N ASP A 307 -7.36 1.00 -6.36
CA ASP A 307 -7.52 -0.38 -6.80
C ASP A 307 -8.28 -1.23 -5.76
N LEU A 308 -8.01 -0.99 -4.47
CA LEU A 308 -8.66 -1.71 -3.38
C LEU A 308 -10.16 -1.42 -3.31
N GLU A 309 -10.59 -0.16 -3.49
CA GLU A 309 -12.01 0.17 -3.57
C GLU A 309 -12.67 -0.51 -4.77
N ALA A 310 -12.09 -0.38 -5.97
CA ALA A 310 -12.64 -0.97 -7.18
C ALA A 310 -12.80 -2.50 -7.07
N LEU A 311 -11.82 -3.18 -6.47
CA LEU A 311 -11.85 -4.64 -6.28
C LEU A 311 -12.90 -5.07 -5.26
N VAL A 312 -13.05 -4.31 -4.18
CA VAL A 312 -14.09 -4.54 -3.17
C VAL A 312 -15.49 -4.38 -3.78
N GLU A 313 -15.71 -3.35 -4.58
CA GLU A 313 -17.01 -3.12 -5.24
C GLU A 313 -17.35 -4.24 -6.22
N GLN A 314 -16.36 -4.70 -6.98
CA GLN A 314 -16.53 -5.88 -7.84
C GLN A 314 -16.93 -7.11 -7.02
N LEU A 315 -16.28 -7.37 -5.88
CA LEU A 315 -16.62 -8.50 -5.01
C LEU A 315 -18.04 -8.39 -4.46
N LEU A 316 -18.49 -7.21 -4.06
CA LEU A 316 -19.87 -7.00 -3.60
C LEU A 316 -20.87 -7.28 -4.72
N CYS A 317 -20.57 -6.87 -5.95
CA CYS A 317 -21.41 -7.15 -7.11
C CYS A 317 -21.46 -8.65 -7.48
N GLU A 318 -20.38 -9.40 -7.24
CA GLU A 318 -20.34 -10.84 -7.45
C GLU A 318 -21.22 -11.58 -6.44
N VAL A 319 -21.11 -11.23 -5.16
CA VAL A 319 -21.91 -11.84 -4.09
C VAL A 319 -23.41 -11.62 -4.30
N LEU A 320 -23.80 -10.43 -4.77
CA LEU A 320 -25.21 -10.14 -5.07
C LEU A 320 -25.76 -10.99 -6.22
N LYS A 321 -24.92 -11.34 -7.21
CA LYS A 321 -25.31 -12.19 -8.35
C LYS A 321 -25.40 -13.67 -8.02
N GLU A 322 -24.77 -14.13 -6.94
CA GLU A 322 -24.83 -15.54 -6.49
C GLU A 322 -26.07 -15.83 -5.63
N ILE A 323 -26.80 -14.79 -5.20
CA ILE A 323 -28.00 -14.87 -4.35
C ILE A 323 -29.31 -14.85 -5.17
N ASP A 324 -29.24 -14.46 -6.46
CA ASP A 324 -30.33 -14.51 -7.45
C ASP A 324 -30.34 -15.82 -8.25
#